data_AF-A0A6G1WUP7-F1
#
_entry.id   AF-A0A6G1WUP7-F1
#
_cell.length_a   1.000
_cell.length_b   1.000
_cell.length_c   1.000
_cell.angle_alpha   90.00
_cell.angle_beta   90.00
_cell.angle_gamma   90.00
#
_symmetry.space_group_name_H-M   'P 1'
#
loop_
_entity.id
_entity.type
_entity.pdbx_description
1 polymer ?
#
loop_
_entity_poly.entity_id
_entity_poly.type
_entity_poly.pdbx_seq_one_letter_code
_entity_poly.pdbx_strand_id
1 'polypeptide(L)'
;MAVRRRGDAWQADFMVKGTRYRETFDNEVDAKKWEIDVKAALETGRPLPGKNNGRSESGHKIVTLGQLFEHVKKTHWKLKRSAETLIQSGKQCVDILGTSFEVKDFSRYQYDEIISHLSDEELSNATINRKLAAMSVMVRAAVEIGALGRAPKVPLLEEGIGRTRFITEEEEVKILGLMQKLAMDDVRAFTVFALDTGGRLSAMLGLGWGDFGPDLSTVTYWKDKKSPPRTLPLSERAKVELRAIKERYPDNPGPFRMFRSKNGQLRTHWDRVMSTLKLDDVVIHTLRHTCASRLVQRGVDLRRVQQWMGHRSIQTTLRYAHLAPSDLLGMAGVLEQHVRTEQVAA
;
A
#
# COMPACT_ATOMS: atom_id res chain seq x y z
N MET A 1 -18.36 -1.36 46.77
CA MET A 1 -17.26 -1.41 45.78
C MET A 1 -17.55 -2.58 44.84
N ALA A 2 -17.69 -2.31 43.55
CA ALA A 2 -18.00 -3.34 42.55
C ALA A 2 -16.76 -4.16 42.14
N VAL A 3 -15.56 -3.66 42.40
CA VAL A 3 -14.29 -4.38 42.22
C VAL A 3 -13.83 -4.95 43.56
N ARG A 4 -13.50 -6.25 43.60
CA ARG A 4 -13.00 -6.95 44.80
C ARG A 4 -11.89 -7.93 44.44
N ARG A 5 -10.94 -8.14 45.34
CA ARG A 5 -9.90 -9.16 45.18
C ARG A 5 -10.47 -10.57 45.41
N ARG A 6 -10.14 -11.53 44.54
CA ARG A 6 -10.54 -12.94 44.61
C ARG A 6 -9.31 -13.83 44.33
N GLY A 7 -8.63 -14.24 45.40
CA GLY A 7 -7.32 -14.90 45.29
C GLY A 7 -6.25 -13.93 44.77
N ASP A 8 -5.55 -14.34 43.72
CA ASP A 8 -4.53 -13.53 43.02
C ASP A 8 -5.09 -12.61 41.93
N ALA A 9 -6.40 -12.62 41.71
CA ALA A 9 -7.07 -11.80 40.68
C ALA A 9 -8.03 -10.77 41.28
N TRP A 10 -8.46 -9.81 40.46
CA TRP A 10 -9.44 -8.78 40.77
C TRP A 10 -10.74 -9.00 39.99
N GLN A 11 -11.88 -9.00 40.66
CA GLN A 11 -13.20 -9.25 40.07
C GLN A 11 -14.05 -7.99 40.10
N ALA A 12 -14.52 -7.53 38.94
CA ALA A 12 -15.61 -6.57 38.83
C ALA A 12 -16.95 -7.33 38.82
N ASP A 13 -17.88 -7.00 39.72
CA ASP A 13 -19.21 -7.62 39.85
C ASP A 13 -20.22 -6.55 40.23
N PHE A 14 -21.08 -6.16 39.29
CA PHE A 14 -22.09 -5.12 39.49
C PHE A 14 -23.35 -5.39 38.66
N MET A 15 -24.44 -4.70 39.01
CA MET A 15 -25.71 -4.76 38.29
C MET A 15 -26.03 -3.40 37.66
N VAL A 16 -26.50 -3.43 36.41
CA VAL A 16 -27.05 -2.26 35.71
C VAL A 16 -28.34 -2.68 35.02
N LYS A 17 -29.44 -1.94 35.25
CA LYS A 17 -30.76 -2.19 34.63
C LYS A 17 -31.22 -3.67 34.76
N GLY A 18 -31.02 -4.28 35.93
CA GLY A 18 -31.39 -5.67 36.21
C GLY A 18 -30.49 -6.74 35.59
N THR A 19 -29.48 -6.35 34.81
CA THR A 19 -28.49 -7.28 34.22
C THR A 19 -27.22 -7.27 35.06
N ARG A 20 -26.73 -8.47 35.41
CA ARG A 20 -25.49 -8.65 36.16
C ARG A 20 -24.29 -8.71 35.21
N TYR A 21 -23.29 -7.87 35.46
CA TYR A 21 -22.01 -7.86 34.77
C TYR A 21 -20.93 -8.32 35.73
N ARG A 22 -20.21 -9.38 35.36
CA ARG A 22 -19.15 -9.96 36.18
C ARG A 22 -17.96 -10.34 35.30
N GLU A 23 -16.78 -9.85 35.64
CA GLU A 23 -15.53 -10.17 34.94
C GLU A 23 -14.31 -10.15 35.87
N THR A 24 -13.21 -10.79 35.48
CA THR A 24 -12.00 -10.97 36.30
C THR A 24 -10.75 -10.47 35.58
N PHE A 25 -9.84 -9.82 36.30
CA PHE A 25 -8.68 -9.09 35.80
C PHE A 25 -7.44 -9.37 36.66
N ASP A 26 -6.25 -9.19 36.11
CA ASP A 26 -4.99 -9.42 36.84
C ASP A 26 -4.64 -8.25 37.79
N ASN A 27 -5.16 -7.04 37.54
CA ASN A 27 -4.94 -5.87 38.39
C ASN A 27 -6.23 -5.08 38.67
N GLU A 28 -6.21 -4.30 39.76
CA GLU A 28 -7.35 -3.51 40.22
C GLU A 28 -7.72 -2.38 39.26
N VAL A 29 -6.73 -1.81 38.58
CA VAL A 29 -6.89 -0.64 37.69
C VAL A 29 -7.72 -1.02 36.47
N ASP A 30 -7.42 -2.16 35.85
CA ASP A 30 -8.15 -2.67 34.69
C ASP A 30 -9.57 -3.10 35.06
N ALA A 31 -9.75 -3.72 36.23
CA ALA A 31 -11.08 -4.04 36.75
C ALA A 31 -11.96 -2.80 36.93
N LYS A 32 -11.39 -1.72 37.48
CA LYS A 32 -12.08 -0.43 37.65
C LYS A 32 -12.37 0.25 36.31
N LYS A 33 -11.40 0.22 35.38
CA LYS A 33 -11.55 0.80 34.05
C LYS A 33 -12.67 0.13 33.25
N TRP A 34 -12.71 -1.21 33.28
CA TRP A 34 -13.78 -1.98 32.64
C TRP A 34 -15.15 -1.70 33.25
N GLU A 35 -15.26 -1.57 34.58
CA GLU A 35 -16.51 -1.16 35.23
C GLU A 35 -17.00 0.20 34.70
N ILE A 36 -16.11 1.20 34.62
CA ILE A 36 -16.43 2.54 34.13
C ILE A 36 -16.87 2.48 32.65
N ASP A 37 -16.13 1.76 31.81
CA ASP A 37 -16.42 1.66 30.37
C ASP A 37 -17.76 0.96 30.09
N VAL A 38 -18.09 -0.10 30.85
CA VAL A 38 -19.38 -0.80 30.75
C VAL A 38 -20.53 0.11 31.17
N LYS A 39 -20.39 0.84 32.28
CA LYS A 39 -21.41 1.79 32.73
C LYS A 39 -21.62 2.91 31.70
N ALA A 40 -20.54 3.49 31.19
CA ALA A 40 -20.58 4.54 30.17
C ALA A 40 -21.21 4.03 28.85
N ALA A 41 -20.92 2.78 28.44
CA ALA A 41 -21.52 2.18 27.25
C ALA A 41 -23.04 1.99 27.41
N LEU A 42 -23.51 1.59 28.60
CA LEU A 42 -24.93 1.38 28.91
C LEU A 42 -25.75 2.66 29.05
N GLU A 43 -25.11 3.78 29.41
CA GLU A 43 -25.71 5.11 29.43
C GLU A 43 -25.78 5.74 28.02
N THR A 44 -24.74 5.54 27.20
CA THR A 44 -24.62 6.17 25.87
C THR A 44 -25.16 5.32 24.72
N GLY A 45 -25.67 4.11 25.00
CA GLY A 45 -26.14 3.18 23.98
C GLY A 45 -25.03 2.65 23.06
N ARG A 46 -23.77 2.76 23.48
CA ARG A 46 -22.61 2.25 22.74
C ARG A 46 -22.50 0.72 22.94
N PRO A 47 -21.88 0.00 21.98
CA PRO A 47 -21.59 -1.42 22.15
C PRO A 47 -20.81 -1.67 23.44
N LEU A 48 -21.20 -2.71 24.19
CA LEU A 48 -20.49 -3.10 25.41
C LEU A 48 -19.02 -3.45 25.07
N PRO A 49 -18.07 -3.10 25.95
CA PRO A 49 -16.70 -3.58 25.83
C PRO A 49 -16.70 -5.11 25.69
N GLY A 50 -16.02 -5.64 24.67
CA GLY A 50 -15.90 -7.08 24.47
C GLY A 50 -15.33 -7.76 25.73
N LYS A 51 -15.81 -8.97 26.03
CA LYS A 51 -15.25 -9.82 27.09
C LYS A 51 -13.81 -10.22 26.72
N ASN A 52 -12.85 -9.34 26.94
CA ASN A 52 -11.44 -9.56 26.59
C ASN A 52 -10.74 -10.34 27.70
N ASN A 53 -10.96 -11.66 27.71
CA ASN A 53 -10.37 -12.54 28.73
C ASN A 53 -9.09 -13.26 28.26
N GLY A 54 -8.44 -12.80 27.19
CA GLY A 54 -7.29 -13.52 26.63
C GLY A 54 -7.60 -14.91 26.07
N ARG A 55 -8.89 -15.18 25.81
CA ARG A 55 -9.40 -16.50 25.43
C ARG A 55 -9.72 -16.57 23.93
N SER A 56 -9.35 -17.68 23.30
CA SER A 56 -9.80 -18.03 21.94
C SER A 56 -11.34 -18.10 21.85
N GLU A 57 -11.91 -18.20 20.63
CA GLU A 57 -13.34 -18.52 20.41
C GLU A 57 -13.79 -19.77 21.20
N SER A 58 -12.85 -20.67 21.51
CA SER A 58 -13.02 -21.90 22.28
C SER A 58 -12.67 -21.76 23.78
N GLY A 59 -12.45 -20.56 24.31
CA GLY A 59 -12.27 -20.33 25.75
C GLY A 59 -10.87 -20.61 26.32
N HIS A 60 -9.87 -20.92 25.48
CA HIS A 60 -8.51 -21.26 25.93
C HIS A 60 -7.60 -20.03 25.96
N LYS A 61 -6.75 -19.89 26.99
CA LYS A 61 -5.73 -18.83 27.02
C LYS A 61 -4.81 -18.96 25.81
N ILE A 62 -4.58 -17.87 25.09
CA ILE A 62 -3.59 -17.83 24.00
C ILE A 62 -2.20 -17.74 24.65
N VAL A 63 -1.44 -18.84 24.58
CA VAL A 63 -0.11 -18.95 25.21
C VAL A 63 0.99 -19.01 24.16
N THR A 64 0.74 -19.66 23.03
CA THR A 64 1.78 -19.88 22.01
C THR A 64 1.61 -19.00 20.77
N LEU A 65 2.72 -18.80 20.07
CA LEU A 65 2.77 -17.99 18.86
C LEU A 65 1.90 -18.56 17.73
N GLY A 66 1.81 -19.89 17.62
CA GLY A 66 0.89 -20.56 16.68
C GLY A 66 -0.58 -20.30 16.98
N GLN A 67 -0.97 -20.30 18.26
CA GLN A 67 -2.34 -19.95 18.67
C GLN A 67 -2.65 -18.48 18.39
N LEU A 68 -1.70 -17.59 18.68
CA LEU A 68 -1.81 -16.16 18.40
C LEU A 68 -1.98 -15.90 16.90
N PHE A 69 -1.22 -16.61 16.07
CA PHE A 69 -1.34 -16.50 14.61
C PHE A 69 -2.72 -16.87 14.10
N GLU A 70 -3.29 -18.01 14.51
CA GLU A 70 -4.63 -18.41 14.08
C GLU A 70 -5.71 -17.45 14.59
N HIS A 71 -5.56 -16.90 15.80
CA HIS A 71 -6.42 -15.84 16.30
C HIS A 71 -6.36 -14.60 15.40
N VAL A 72 -5.16 -14.06 15.16
CA VAL A 72 -4.95 -12.83 14.38
C VAL A 72 -5.40 -12.97 12.93
N LYS A 73 -5.17 -14.15 12.35
CA LYS A 73 -5.64 -14.52 11.02
C LYS A 73 -7.16 -14.37 10.91
N LYS A 74 -7.91 -14.84 11.91
CA LYS A 74 -9.38 -14.75 11.95
C LYS A 74 -9.88 -13.34 12.26
N THR A 75 -9.25 -12.64 13.21
CA THR A 75 -9.78 -11.37 13.76
C THR A 75 -9.27 -10.13 13.03
N HIS A 76 -7.97 -10.05 12.71
CA HIS A 76 -7.37 -8.84 12.12
C HIS A 76 -7.17 -8.93 10.61
N TRP A 77 -6.78 -10.11 10.09
CA TRP A 77 -6.38 -10.23 8.69
C TRP A 77 -7.49 -10.69 7.74
N LYS A 78 -8.44 -11.52 8.19
CA LYS A 78 -9.51 -12.10 7.34
C LYS A 78 -10.24 -11.10 6.44
N LEU A 79 -10.54 -9.90 6.94
CA LEU A 79 -11.29 -8.87 6.21
C LEU A 79 -10.40 -7.89 5.42
N LYS A 80 -9.07 -8.06 5.46
CA LYS A 80 -8.15 -7.17 4.75
C LYS A 80 -8.00 -7.60 3.30
N ARG A 81 -7.92 -6.63 2.38
CA ARG A 81 -7.67 -6.89 0.95
C ARG A 81 -6.33 -7.60 0.69
N SER A 82 -5.37 -7.48 1.61
CA SER A 82 -4.05 -8.12 1.58
C SER A 82 -3.94 -9.27 2.59
N ALA A 83 -5.06 -9.91 2.96
CA ALA A 83 -5.09 -10.97 3.95
C ALA A 83 -4.06 -12.05 3.66
N GLU A 84 -4.04 -12.57 2.43
CA GLU A 84 -3.13 -13.66 2.02
C GLU A 84 -1.65 -13.31 2.22
N THR A 85 -1.22 -12.12 1.77
CA THR A 85 0.17 -11.68 1.95
C THR A 85 0.53 -11.49 3.43
N LEU A 86 -0.39 -10.96 4.24
CA LEU A 86 -0.19 -10.78 5.68
C LEU A 86 -0.13 -12.13 6.41
N ILE A 87 -1.01 -13.07 6.05
CA ILE A 87 -1.03 -14.43 6.57
C ILE A 87 0.28 -15.14 6.23
N GLN A 88 0.74 -15.06 4.98
CA GLN A 88 2.00 -15.68 4.57
C GLN A 88 3.21 -15.07 5.30
N SER A 89 3.25 -13.74 5.41
CA SER A 89 4.34 -13.04 6.10
C SER A 89 4.36 -13.37 7.59
N GLY A 90 3.19 -13.40 8.23
CA GLY A 90 3.03 -13.82 9.62
C GLY A 90 3.46 -15.26 9.82
N LYS A 91 3.00 -16.17 8.95
CA LYS A 91 3.33 -17.59 9.00
C LYS A 91 4.83 -17.82 8.97
N GLN A 92 5.55 -17.18 8.05
CA GLN A 92 7.01 -17.30 7.97
C GLN A 92 7.71 -16.86 9.27
N CYS A 93 7.23 -15.79 9.90
CA CYS A 93 7.79 -15.37 11.19
C CYS A 93 7.50 -16.38 12.31
N VAL A 94 6.34 -17.05 12.28
CA VAL A 94 6.00 -18.14 13.21
C VAL A 94 6.82 -19.39 12.93
N ASP A 95 7.07 -19.71 11.67
CA ASP A 95 7.86 -20.87 11.27
C ASP A 95 9.32 -20.71 11.72
N ILE A 96 9.88 -19.49 11.66
CA ILE A 96 11.23 -19.17 12.16
C ILE A 96 11.34 -19.36 13.68
N LEU A 97 10.42 -18.76 14.45
CA LEU A 97 10.47 -18.81 15.92
C LEU A 97 9.90 -20.11 16.52
N GLY A 98 9.14 -20.86 15.72
CA GLY A 98 8.41 -22.04 16.14
C GLY A 98 6.98 -21.74 16.63
N THR A 99 6.04 -22.62 16.28
CA THR A 99 4.63 -22.51 16.67
C THR A 99 4.39 -22.67 18.18
N SER A 100 5.30 -23.36 18.87
CA SER A 100 5.25 -23.61 20.31
C SER A 100 5.89 -22.49 21.15
N PHE A 101 6.48 -21.48 20.53
CA PHE A 101 7.10 -20.36 21.24
C PHE A 101 6.08 -19.66 22.16
N GLU A 102 6.45 -19.42 23.41
CA GLU A 102 5.58 -18.77 24.39
C GLU A 102 5.51 -17.25 24.16
N VAL A 103 4.30 -16.73 23.92
CA VAL A 103 4.07 -15.33 23.56
C VAL A 103 4.56 -14.37 24.65
N LYS A 104 4.49 -14.77 25.92
CA LYS A 104 4.91 -13.97 27.06
C LYS A 104 6.41 -13.63 27.04
N ASP A 105 7.21 -14.48 26.41
CA ASP A 105 8.67 -14.37 26.33
C ASP A 105 9.10 -13.59 25.07
N PHE A 106 8.14 -13.12 24.26
CA PHE A 106 8.44 -12.35 23.06
C PHE A 106 9.06 -11.00 23.42
N SER A 107 10.28 -10.78 22.94
CA SER A 107 11.06 -9.58 23.22
C SER A 107 11.69 -9.01 21.94
N ARG A 108 12.56 -8.02 22.10
CA ARG A 108 13.36 -7.49 20.99
C ARG A 108 14.24 -8.58 20.36
N TYR A 109 14.71 -9.55 21.14
CA TYR A 109 15.55 -10.64 20.66
C TYR A 109 14.89 -11.45 19.54
N GLN A 110 13.61 -11.78 19.67
CA GLN A 110 12.88 -12.52 18.64
C GLN A 110 12.73 -11.74 17.33
N TYR A 111 12.69 -10.41 17.37
CA TYR A 111 12.77 -9.61 16.15
C TYR A 111 14.15 -9.70 15.50
N ASP A 112 15.21 -9.65 16.29
CA ASP A 112 16.58 -9.75 15.78
C ASP A 112 16.87 -11.15 15.21
N GLU A 113 16.31 -12.21 15.82
CA GLU A 113 16.36 -13.60 15.31
C GLU A 113 15.64 -13.74 13.96
N ILE A 114 14.43 -13.19 13.84
CA ILE A 114 13.71 -13.12 12.56
C ILE A 114 14.53 -12.35 11.52
N ILE A 115 15.12 -11.22 11.88
CA ILE A 115 15.94 -10.42 10.97
C ILE A 115 17.16 -11.22 10.50
N SER A 116 17.88 -11.87 11.42
CA SER A 116 19.07 -12.66 11.11
C SER A 116 18.72 -13.75 10.10
N HIS A 117 17.71 -14.57 10.40
CA HIS A 117 17.30 -15.67 9.53
C HIS A 117 16.89 -15.19 8.13
N LEU A 118 16.11 -14.11 8.05
CA LEU A 118 15.66 -13.56 6.76
C LEU A 118 16.78 -12.84 5.99
N SER A 119 17.81 -12.36 6.69
CA SER A 119 18.99 -11.76 6.06
C SER A 119 19.91 -12.83 5.50
N ASP A 120 20.03 -13.99 6.18
CA ASP A 120 20.74 -15.17 5.69
C ASP A 120 20.08 -15.75 4.42
N GLU A 121 18.76 -15.57 4.26
CA GLU A 121 18.03 -15.85 3.01
C GLU A 121 18.21 -14.77 1.91
N GLU A 122 19.09 -13.79 2.11
CA GLU A 122 19.37 -12.67 1.20
C GLU A 122 18.13 -11.84 0.80
N LEU A 123 17.12 -11.77 1.67
CA LEU A 123 15.93 -10.95 1.40
C LEU A 123 16.23 -9.46 1.56
N SER A 124 15.67 -8.64 0.67
CA SER A 124 15.80 -7.18 0.79
C SER A 124 15.20 -6.64 2.10
N ASN A 125 15.80 -5.59 2.66
CA ASN A 125 15.33 -4.91 3.88
C ASN A 125 13.85 -4.52 3.82
N ALA A 126 13.34 -4.09 2.65
CA ALA A 126 11.93 -3.78 2.47
C ALA A 126 11.01 -5.01 2.59
N THR A 127 11.48 -6.18 2.18
CA THR A 127 10.77 -7.46 2.36
C THR A 127 10.79 -7.87 3.82
N ILE A 128 11.94 -7.74 4.50
CA ILE A 128 12.07 -8.03 5.94
C ILE A 128 11.11 -7.12 6.74
N ASN A 129 11.14 -5.80 6.50
CA ASN A 129 10.25 -4.84 7.16
C ASN A 129 8.76 -5.17 7.00
N ARG A 130 8.33 -5.69 5.84
CA ARG A 130 6.95 -6.14 5.64
C ARG A 130 6.60 -7.34 6.50
N LYS A 131 7.52 -8.29 6.68
CA LYS A 131 7.34 -9.45 7.57
C LYS A 131 7.30 -9.01 9.04
N LEU A 132 8.22 -8.13 9.45
CA LEU A 132 8.21 -7.52 10.78
C LEU A 132 6.92 -6.75 11.07
N ALA A 133 6.35 -6.08 10.06
CA ALA A 133 5.06 -5.39 10.20
C ALA A 133 3.90 -6.38 10.46
N ALA A 134 3.90 -7.55 9.80
CA ALA A 134 2.92 -8.61 10.09
C ALA A 134 3.08 -9.15 11.51
N MET A 135 4.32 -9.46 11.93
CA MET A 135 4.62 -9.86 13.31
C MET A 135 4.21 -8.78 14.32
N SER A 136 4.42 -7.49 14.01
CA SER A 136 3.99 -6.39 14.88
C SER A 136 2.48 -6.36 15.10
N VAL A 137 1.67 -6.74 14.10
CA VAL A 137 0.22 -6.88 14.29
C VAL A 137 -0.09 -8.00 15.29
N MET A 138 0.60 -9.14 15.19
CA MET A 138 0.42 -10.25 16.13
C MET A 138 0.81 -9.87 17.54
N VAL A 139 1.98 -9.25 17.71
CA VAL A 139 2.51 -8.80 19.02
C VAL A 139 1.59 -7.76 19.66
N ARG A 140 1.01 -6.84 18.88
CA ARG A 140 0.01 -5.88 19.41
C ARG A 140 -1.27 -6.57 19.83
N ALA A 141 -1.78 -7.51 19.03
CA ALA A 141 -2.94 -8.31 19.41
C ALA A 141 -2.69 -9.10 20.70
N ALA A 142 -1.47 -9.65 20.88
CA ALA A 142 -1.08 -10.31 22.13
C ALA A 142 -1.16 -9.39 23.36
N VAL A 143 -0.78 -8.12 23.22
CA VAL A 143 -0.93 -7.12 24.29
C VAL A 143 -2.40 -6.82 24.56
N GLU A 144 -3.21 -6.62 23.51
CA GLU A 144 -4.65 -6.32 23.64
C GLU A 144 -5.42 -7.43 24.37
N ILE A 145 -4.99 -8.68 24.23
CA ILE A 145 -5.59 -9.85 24.89
C ILE A 145 -4.91 -10.23 26.21
N GLY A 146 -3.89 -9.49 26.66
CA GLY A 146 -3.16 -9.74 27.90
C GLY A 146 -2.17 -10.90 27.87
N ALA A 147 -1.86 -11.47 26.70
CA ALA A 147 -0.86 -12.53 26.54
C ALA A 147 0.58 -12.02 26.58
N LEU A 148 0.79 -10.71 26.37
CA LEU A 148 2.08 -10.03 26.46
C LEU A 148 1.91 -8.70 27.20
N GLY A 149 2.79 -8.39 28.15
CA GLY A 149 2.67 -7.15 28.94
C GLY A 149 2.88 -5.87 28.11
N ARG A 150 3.85 -5.87 27.19
CA ARG A 150 4.15 -4.74 26.32
C ARG A 150 4.77 -5.18 25.00
N ALA A 151 4.36 -4.54 23.90
CA ALA A 151 4.96 -4.77 22.60
C ALA A 151 6.39 -4.17 22.53
N PRO A 152 7.44 -4.95 22.21
CA PRO A 152 8.76 -4.41 21.92
C PRO A 152 8.73 -3.49 20.69
N LYS A 153 9.67 -2.53 20.65
CA LYS A 153 9.83 -1.64 19.49
C LYS A 153 10.30 -2.46 18.29
N VAL A 154 9.59 -2.34 17.16
CA VAL A 154 9.96 -3.02 15.91
C VAL A 154 11.23 -2.38 15.34
N PRO A 155 12.31 -3.15 15.14
CA PRO A 155 13.53 -2.66 14.51
C PRO A 155 13.41 -2.66 12.99
N LEU A 156 12.79 -1.61 12.43
CA LEU A 156 12.72 -1.46 10.98
C LEU A 156 14.12 -1.18 10.42
N LEU A 157 14.52 -1.97 9.42
CA LEU A 157 15.76 -1.83 8.70
C LEU A 157 15.69 -0.64 7.74
N GLU A 158 16.82 0.01 7.50
CA GLU A 158 16.90 1.06 6.48
C GLU A 158 16.65 0.47 5.10
N GLU A 159 15.67 1.03 4.40
CA GLU A 159 15.38 0.63 3.02
C GLU A 159 16.22 1.50 2.09
N GLY A 160 17.01 0.86 1.23
CA GLY A 160 17.78 1.59 0.22
C GLY A 160 16.89 2.45 -0.68
N ILE A 161 17.45 3.54 -1.22
CA ILE A 161 16.79 4.32 -2.26
C ILE A 161 16.65 3.40 -3.47
N GLY A 162 15.46 2.79 -3.63
CA GLY A 162 15.21 1.89 -4.76
C GLY A 162 15.61 2.59 -6.05
N ARG A 163 16.59 2.04 -6.78
CA ARG A 163 17.00 2.56 -8.09
C ARG A 163 15.73 2.64 -8.95
N THR A 164 15.36 3.85 -9.33
CA THR A 164 14.15 4.06 -10.12
C THR A 164 14.52 3.82 -11.58
N ARG A 165 14.46 2.56 -12.00
CA ARG A 165 14.58 2.18 -13.40
C ARG A 165 13.50 2.89 -14.23
N PHE A 166 13.89 3.46 -15.37
CA PHE A 166 12.99 4.05 -16.35
C PHE A 166 13.45 3.66 -17.76
N ILE A 167 12.51 3.55 -18.70
CA ILE A 167 12.75 3.08 -20.07
C ILE A 167 13.34 4.22 -20.91
N THR A 168 14.46 3.97 -21.60
CA THR A 168 15.05 4.95 -22.52
C THR A 168 14.23 5.09 -23.80
N GLU A 169 14.52 6.11 -24.61
CA GLU A 169 13.78 6.29 -25.88
C GLU A 169 14.09 5.15 -26.86
N GLU A 170 15.33 4.67 -26.90
CA GLU A 170 15.74 3.52 -27.72
C GLU A 170 15.09 2.21 -27.28
N GLU A 171 14.97 1.99 -25.97
CA GLU A 171 14.28 0.83 -25.41
C GLU A 171 12.79 0.85 -25.75
N GLU A 172 12.14 2.01 -25.63
CA GLU A 172 10.73 2.15 -26.00
C GLU A 172 10.50 1.81 -27.47
N VAL A 173 11.34 2.30 -28.38
CA VAL A 173 11.26 1.98 -29.81
C VAL A 173 11.36 0.46 -30.03
N LYS A 174 12.30 -0.21 -29.35
CA LYS A 174 12.43 -1.68 -29.42
C LYS A 174 11.21 -2.41 -28.86
N ILE A 175 10.69 -1.97 -27.70
CA ILE A 175 9.53 -2.57 -27.04
C ILE A 175 8.29 -2.46 -27.92
N LEU A 176 7.95 -1.24 -28.37
CA LEU A 176 6.76 -1.00 -29.19
C LEU A 176 6.89 -1.66 -30.56
N GLY A 177 8.10 -1.65 -31.14
CA GLY A 177 8.39 -2.32 -32.41
C GLY A 177 8.23 -3.84 -32.34
N LEU A 178 8.68 -4.48 -31.25
CA LEU A 178 8.47 -5.92 -31.05
C LEU A 178 7.00 -6.26 -30.83
N MET A 179 6.28 -5.48 -30.01
CA MET A 179 4.83 -5.68 -29.81
C MET A 179 4.07 -5.60 -31.14
N GLN A 180 4.44 -4.67 -32.02
CA GLN A 180 3.84 -4.56 -33.33
C GLN A 180 4.16 -5.76 -34.24
N LYS A 181 5.41 -6.23 -34.26
CA LYS A 181 5.80 -7.44 -35.01
C LYS A 181 5.06 -8.70 -34.55
N LEU A 182 4.73 -8.78 -33.26
CA LEU A 182 4.00 -9.90 -32.67
C LEU A 182 2.47 -9.71 -32.73
N ALA A 183 1.96 -8.68 -33.40
CA ALA A 183 0.54 -8.32 -33.48
C ALA A 183 -0.14 -8.17 -32.09
N MET A 184 0.60 -7.66 -31.10
CA MET A 184 0.14 -7.46 -29.73
C MET A 184 -0.45 -6.06 -29.53
N ASP A 185 -1.35 -5.63 -30.41
CA ASP A 185 -1.78 -4.22 -30.47
C ASP A 185 -2.41 -3.74 -29.16
N ASP A 186 -3.15 -4.60 -28.45
CA ASP A 186 -3.79 -4.24 -27.17
C ASP A 186 -2.76 -3.94 -26.08
N VAL A 187 -1.68 -4.72 -26.06
CA VAL A 187 -0.57 -4.54 -25.12
C VAL A 187 0.24 -3.32 -25.51
N ARG A 188 0.43 -3.08 -26.81
CA ARG A 188 1.06 -1.87 -27.35
C ARG A 188 0.28 -0.61 -26.97
N ALA A 189 -1.04 -0.62 -27.19
CA ALA A 189 -1.94 0.46 -26.83
C ALA A 189 -1.91 0.77 -25.33
N PHE A 190 -1.96 -0.27 -24.49
CA PHE A 190 -1.79 -0.13 -23.05
C PHE A 190 -0.43 0.48 -22.68
N THR A 191 0.64 0.02 -23.34
CA THR A 191 2.02 0.47 -23.07
C THR A 191 2.20 1.95 -23.38
N VAL A 192 1.74 2.41 -24.54
CA VAL A 192 1.76 3.82 -24.93
C VAL A 192 0.94 4.67 -23.95
N PHE A 193 -0.28 4.23 -23.64
CA PHE A 193 -1.14 4.92 -22.70
C PHE A 193 -0.51 5.03 -21.30
N ALA A 194 0.14 3.96 -20.83
CA ALA A 194 0.79 3.92 -19.52
C ALA A 194 2.05 4.80 -19.46
N LEU A 195 2.85 4.87 -20.53
CA LEU A 195 4.01 5.76 -20.64
C LEU A 195 3.63 7.24 -20.58
N ASP A 196 2.48 7.59 -21.16
CA ASP A 196 2.08 9.00 -21.28
C ASP A 196 1.26 9.48 -20.09
N THR A 197 0.39 8.64 -19.53
CA THR A 197 -0.47 9.03 -18.40
C THR A 197 0.15 8.71 -17.04
N GLY A 198 1.08 7.76 -16.99
CA GLY A 198 1.70 7.31 -15.74
C GLY A 198 0.71 6.75 -14.73
N GLY A 199 -0.48 6.29 -15.14
CA GLY A 199 -1.48 5.75 -14.22
C GLY A 199 -1.01 4.52 -13.44
N ARG A 200 -1.61 4.23 -12.28
CA ARG A 200 -1.38 2.92 -11.63
C ARG A 200 -2.04 1.83 -12.46
N LEU A 201 -1.41 0.66 -12.55
CA LEU A 201 -1.93 -0.48 -13.33
C LEU A 201 -3.41 -0.74 -13.07
N SER A 202 -3.79 -0.97 -11.81
CA SER A 202 -5.19 -1.27 -11.46
C SER A 202 -6.16 -0.12 -11.74
N ALA A 203 -5.70 1.14 -11.71
CA ALA A 203 -6.52 2.29 -12.06
C ALA A 203 -6.75 2.35 -13.58
N MET A 204 -5.69 2.16 -14.38
CA MET A 204 -5.78 2.16 -15.85
C MET A 204 -6.66 1.02 -16.37
N LEU A 205 -6.48 -0.20 -15.82
CA LEU A 205 -7.34 -1.33 -16.15
C LEU A 205 -8.81 -1.13 -15.71
N GLY A 206 -9.03 -0.23 -14.75
CA GLY A 206 -10.34 0.10 -14.21
C GLY A 206 -11.10 1.19 -14.96
N LEU A 207 -10.48 1.86 -15.94
CA LEU A 207 -11.10 2.94 -16.72
C LEU A 207 -12.23 2.41 -17.61
N GLY A 208 -13.35 3.11 -17.62
CA GLY A 208 -14.41 2.95 -18.62
C GLY A 208 -14.36 4.03 -19.68
N TRP A 209 -15.06 3.85 -20.80
CA TRP A 209 -15.13 4.87 -21.85
C TRP A 209 -15.72 6.20 -21.37
N GLY A 210 -16.64 6.17 -20.40
CA GLY A 210 -17.19 7.37 -19.78
C GLY A 210 -16.23 8.14 -18.86
N ASP A 211 -15.03 7.60 -18.59
CA ASP A 211 -13.98 8.33 -17.86
C ASP A 211 -13.15 9.23 -18.79
N PHE A 212 -13.36 9.15 -20.12
CA PHE A 212 -12.66 9.94 -21.13
C PHE A 212 -13.51 11.13 -21.56
N GLY A 213 -12.84 12.28 -21.77
CA GLY A 213 -13.48 13.46 -22.32
C GLY A 213 -13.81 13.33 -23.82
N PRO A 214 -14.51 14.33 -24.39
CA PRO A 214 -14.80 14.38 -25.83
C PRO A 214 -13.54 14.17 -26.67
N ASP A 215 -13.68 13.41 -27.76
CA ASP A 215 -12.60 13.06 -28.70
C ASP A 215 -11.35 12.43 -28.09
N LEU A 216 -11.48 11.86 -26.88
CA LEU A 216 -10.36 11.36 -26.08
C LEU A 216 -9.34 12.46 -25.77
N SER A 217 -9.79 13.71 -25.60
CA SER A 217 -8.95 14.85 -25.22
C SER A 217 -8.31 14.67 -23.84
N THR A 218 -9.05 14.05 -22.92
CA THR A 218 -8.64 13.86 -21.53
C THR A 218 -9.07 12.49 -20.99
N VAL A 219 -8.44 12.07 -19.90
CA VAL A 219 -8.86 10.92 -19.09
C VAL A 219 -8.96 11.32 -17.61
N THR A 220 -10.01 10.90 -16.94
CA THR A 220 -10.22 11.21 -15.52
C THR A 220 -10.13 9.98 -14.64
N TYR A 221 -9.23 10.00 -13.65
CA TYR A 221 -9.07 8.93 -12.68
C TYR A 221 -9.90 9.19 -11.42
N TRP A 222 -11.20 8.83 -11.45
CA TRP A 222 -12.10 9.00 -10.30
C TRP A 222 -11.86 7.98 -9.17
N LYS A 223 -11.59 6.73 -9.54
CA LYS A 223 -11.72 5.55 -8.65
C LYS A 223 -10.37 5.04 -8.11
N ASP A 224 -9.29 5.81 -8.25
CA ASP A 224 -8.00 5.41 -7.66
C ASP A 224 -8.02 5.69 -6.16
N LYS A 225 -8.39 4.68 -5.35
CA LYS A 225 -8.46 4.79 -3.87
C LYS A 225 -7.15 5.35 -3.25
N LYS A 226 -6.00 5.16 -3.89
CA LYS A 226 -4.71 5.59 -3.37
C LYS A 226 -4.28 6.97 -3.88
N SER A 227 -5.05 7.62 -4.74
CA SER A 227 -4.78 8.95 -5.27
C SER A 227 -5.96 9.90 -5.10
N PRO A 228 -5.72 11.21 -5.07
CA PRO A 228 -6.78 12.17 -5.34
C PRO A 228 -7.30 12.00 -6.78
N PRO A 229 -8.59 12.29 -7.03
CA PRO A 229 -9.11 12.41 -8.39
C PRO A 229 -8.31 13.42 -9.20
N ARG A 230 -8.12 13.14 -10.50
CA ARG A 230 -7.40 14.01 -11.42
C ARG A 230 -7.80 13.72 -12.86
N THR A 231 -7.73 14.76 -13.69
CA THR A 231 -7.96 14.70 -15.13
C THR A 231 -6.66 15.01 -15.84
N LEU A 232 -6.25 14.15 -16.77
CA LEU A 232 -5.01 14.31 -17.54
C LEU A 232 -5.35 14.54 -19.02
N PRO A 233 -4.70 15.49 -19.70
CA PRO A 233 -4.74 15.56 -21.15
C PRO A 233 -4.04 14.34 -21.75
N LEU A 234 -4.61 13.82 -22.84
CA LEU A 234 -4.02 12.71 -23.58
C LEU A 234 -3.14 13.22 -24.72
N SER A 235 -2.00 12.56 -24.91
CA SER A 235 -1.14 12.76 -26.07
C SER A 235 -1.82 12.27 -27.35
N GLU A 236 -1.41 12.79 -28.50
CA GLU A 236 -1.95 12.34 -29.79
C GLU A 236 -1.71 10.85 -30.02
N ARG A 237 -0.51 10.33 -29.66
CA ARG A 237 -0.23 8.90 -29.79
C ARG A 237 -1.15 8.04 -28.93
N ALA A 238 -1.43 8.44 -27.69
CA ALA A 238 -2.37 7.71 -26.84
C ALA A 238 -3.80 7.73 -27.40
N LYS A 239 -4.22 8.85 -28.01
CA LYS A 239 -5.53 8.95 -28.67
C LYS A 239 -5.64 7.99 -29.85
N VAL A 240 -4.61 7.91 -30.69
CA VAL A 240 -4.56 6.98 -31.84
C VAL A 240 -4.73 5.53 -31.38
N GLU A 241 -3.96 5.10 -30.38
CA GLU A 241 -4.06 3.75 -29.83
C GLU A 241 -5.45 3.46 -29.24
N LEU A 242 -6.01 4.40 -28.48
CA LEU A 242 -7.32 4.24 -27.86
C LEU A 242 -8.46 4.18 -28.89
N ARG A 243 -8.36 4.92 -29.99
CA ARG A 243 -9.34 4.84 -31.10
C ARG A 243 -9.31 3.46 -31.75
N ALA A 244 -8.13 2.94 -32.04
CA ALA A 244 -7.97 1.60 -32.60
C ALA A 244 -8.54 0.52 -31.67
N ILE A 245 -8.33 0.65 -30.35
CA ILE A 245 -8.91 -0.27 -29.36
C ILE A 245 -10.44 -0.18 -29.31
N LYS A 246 -11.00 1.03 -29.39
CA LYS A 246 -12.46 1.22 -29.40
C LYS A 246 -13.10 0.62 -30.65
N GLU A 247 -12.45 0.73 -31.80
CA GLU A 247 -12.89 0.13 -33.06
C GLU A 247 -12.81 -1.40 -33.02
N ARG A 248 -11.71 -1.94 -32.48
CA ARG A 248 -11.51 -3.39 -32.36
C ARG A 248 -12.45 -4.05 -31.35
N TYR A 249 -12.76 -3.36 -30.25
CA TYR A 249 -13.60 -3.88 -29.18
C TYR A 249 -14.71 -2.88 -28.80
N PRO A 250 -15.70 -2.68 -29.69
CA PRO A 250 -16.73 -1.66 -29.49
C PRO A 250 -17.60 -1.93 -28.26
N ASP A 251 -17.84 -3.20 -27.94
CA ASP A 251 -18.69 -3.62 -26.82
C ASP A 251 -17.96 -3.64 -25.47
N ASN A 252 -16.63 -3.45 -25.46
CA ASN A 252 -15.89 -3.44 -24.21
C ASN A 252 -16.23 -2.16 -23.42
N PRO A 253 -16.53 -2.25 -22.11
CA PRO A 253 -16.93 -1.09 -21.30
C PRO A 253 -15.81 -0.06 -21.07
N GLY A 254 -14.60 -0.35 -21.53
CA GLY A 254 -13.43 0.54 -21.46
C GLY A 254 -12.23 -0.07 -22.17
N PRO A 255 -11.17 0.72 -22.40
CA PRO A 255 -10.08 0.37 -23.30
C PRO A 255 -9.25 -0.84 -22.84
N PHE A 256 -9.15 -1.08 -21.53
CA PHE A 256 -8.23 -2.09 -20.97
C PHE A 256 -8.91 -3.07 -20.01
N ARG A 257 -10.26 -3.07 -19.97
CA ARG A 257 -11.01 -3.89 -19.01
C ARG A 257 -10.92 -5.39 -19.31
N MET A 258 -10.67 -5.78 -20.56
CA MET A 258 -10.45 -7.18 -20.95
C MET A 258 -9.29 -7.83 -20.18
N PHE A 259 -8.26 -7.04 -19.83
CA PHE A 259 -7.13 -7.52 -19.02
C PHE A 259 -7.45 -7.75 -17.53
N ARG A 260 -8.64 -7.38 -17.05
CA ARG A 260 -9.08 -7.69 -15.68
C ARG A 260 -9.71 -9.07 -15.53
N SER A 261 -10.07 -9.70 -16.64
CA SER A 261 -10.61 -11.06 -16.61
C SER A 261 -9.56 -12.04 -16.07
N LYS A 262 -9.97 -13.21 -15.58
CA LYS A 262 -9.03 -14.28 -15.17
C LYS A 262 -8.11 -14.72 -16.33
N ASN A 263 -8.54 -14.47 -17.56
CA ASN A 263 -7.79 -14.74 -18.79
C ASN A 263 -6.97 -13.51 -19.26
N GLY A 264 -6.91 -12.44 -18.45
CA GLY A 264 -6.17 -11.23 -18.77
C GLY A 264 -4.67 -11.47 -18.75
N GLN A 265 -4.08 -11.69 -19.93
CA GLN A 265 -2.67 -12.06 -20.09
C GLN A 265 -1.71 -10.86 -20.16
N LEU A 266 -2.14 -9.65 -19.76
CA LEU A 266 -1.31 -8.44 -19.89
C LEU A 266 0.09 -8.62 -19.28
N ARG A 267 0.16 -9.19 -18.07
CA ARG A 267 1.45 -9.40 -17.39
C ARG A 267 2.29 -10.46 -18.10
N THR A 268 1.69 -11.59 -18.46
CA THR A 268 2.36 -12.67 -19.20
C THR A 268 2.92 -12.17 -20.53
N HIS A 269 2.12 -11.42 -21.27
CA HIS A 269 2.51 -10.80 -22.53
C HIS A 269 3.63 -9.77 -22.35
N TRP A 270 3.51 -8.89 -21.35
CA TRP A 270 4.55 -7.94 -20.98
C TRP A 270 5.88 -8.66 -20.68
N ASP A 271 5.85 -9.63 -19.77
CA ASP A 271 7.03 -10.37 -19.31
C ASP A 271 7.69 -11.11 -20.48
N ARG A 272 6.90 -11.67 -21.42
CA ARG A 272 7.42 -12.29 -22.64
C ARG A 272 8.18 -11.30 -23.53
N VAL A 273 7.64 -10.09 -23.73
CA VAL A 273 8.31 -9.05 -24.56
C VAL A 273 9.61 -8.62 -23.90
N MET A 274 9.60 -8.37 -22.59
CA MET A 274 10.80 -7.95 -21.85
C MET A 274 11.89 -9.03 -21.88
N SER A 275 11.53 -10.29 -21.64
CA SER A 275 12.48 -11.41 -21.72
C SER A 275 13.08 -11.57 -23.12
N THR A 276 12.26 -11.41 -24.17
CA THR A 276 12.73 -11.47 -25.57
C THR A 276 13.75 -10.37 -25.88
N LEU A 277 13.57 -9.19 -25.29
CA LEU A 277 14.48 -8.05 -25.44
C LEU A 277 15.64 -8.06 -24.43
N LYS A 278 15.70 -9.04 -23.52
CA LYS A 278 16.67 -9.13 -22.42
C LYS A 278 16.62 -7.90 -21.49
N LEU A 279 15.41 -7.43 -21.19
CA LEU A 279 15.12 -6.31 -20.30
C LEU A 279 14.46 -6.82 -19.00
N ASP A 280 15.07 -7.79 -18.33
CA ASP A 280 14.48 -8.48 -17.18
C ASP A 280 14.29 -7.57 -15.94
N ASP A 281 14.99 -6.44 -15.91
CA ASP A 281 14.85 -5.40 -14.88
C ASP A 281 13.66 -4.44 -15.13
N VAL A 282 13.02 -4.53 -16.30
CA VAL A 282 11.91 -3.66 -16.71
C VAL A 282 10.56 -4.32 -16.43
N VAL A 283 9.99 -4.02 -15.27
CA VAL A 283 8.63 -4.47 -14.91
C VAL A 283 7.54 -3.53 -15.42
N ILE A 284 6.27 -3.96 -15.45
CA ILE A 284 5.15 -3.15 -15.95
C ILE A 284 4.99 -1.79 -15.25
N HIS A 285 5.35 -1.69 -13.96
CA HIS A 285 5.30 -0.41 -13.24
C HIS A 285 6.44 0.55 -13.63
N THR A 286 7.47 0.07 -14.33
CA THR A 286 8.52 0.91 -14.94
C THR A 286 7.91 1.89 -15.94
N LEU A 287 6.79 1.57 -16.59
CA LEU A 287 6.06 2.51 -17.46
C LEU A 287 5.66 3.78 -16.71
N ARG A 288 5.13 3.60 -15.49
CA ARG A 288 4.77 4.71 -14.61
C ARG A 288 6.00 5.49 -14.14
N HIS A 289 7.09 4.80 -13.79
CA HIS A 289 8.33 5.46 -13.43
C HIS A 289 8.89 6.29 -14.59
N THR A 290 8.86 5.74 -15.80
CA THR A 290 9.28 6.42 -17.03
C THR A 290 8.49 7.70 -17.29
N CYS A 291 7.16 7.68 -17.12
CA CYS A 291 6.35 8.89 -17.23
C CYS A 291 6.84 10.00 -16.29
N ALA A 292 7.00 9.69 -15.00
CA ALA A 292 7.47 10.65 -14.00
C ALA A 292 8.90 11.13 -14.29
N SER A 293 9.82 10.22 -14.60
CA SER A 293 11.21 10.54 -14.94
C SER A 293 11.28 11.50 -16.13
N ARG A 294 10.53 11.23 -17.20
CA ARG A 294 10.54 12.07 -18.41
C ARG A 294 9.95 13.46 -18.18
N LEU A 295 8.88 13.56 -17.39
CA LEU A 295 8.33 14.87 -17.04
C LEU A 295 9.38 15.70 -16.28
N VAL A 296 10.05 15.09 -15.30
CA VAL A 296 11.08 15.78 -14.51
C VAL A 296 12.31 16.12 -15.36
N GLN A 297 12.81 15.20 -16.19
CA GLN A 297 13.92 15.43 -17.11
C GLN A 297 13.65 16.58 -18.09
N ARG A 298 12.39 16.76 -18.48
CA ARG A 298 11.93 17.85 -19.35
C ARG A 298 11.60 19.14 -18.59
N GLY A 299 12.03 19.25 -17.34
CA GLY A 299 11.93 20.48 -16.54
C GLY A 299 10.53 20.73 -15.95
N VAL A 300 9.61 19.77 -15.98
CA VAL A 300 8.32 19.92 -15.32
C VAL A 300 8.52 19.94 -13.80
N ASP A 301 7.95 20.93 -13.13
CA ASP A 301 8.09 21.08 -11.69
C ASP A 301 7.51 19.89 -10.93
N LEU A 302 8.17 19.52 -9.83
CA LEU A 302 7.82 18.33 -9.05
C LEU A 302 6.41 18.38 -8.48
N ARG A 303 5.80 19.56 -8.32
CA ARG A 303 4.42 19.68 -7.84
C ARG A 303 3.41 19.37 -8.92
N ARG A 304 3.60 19.83 -10.15
CA ARG A 304 2.81 19.40 -11.32
C ARG A 304 3.01 17.91 -11.59
N VAL A 305 4.23 17.39 -11.48
CA VAL A 305 4.46 15.93 -11.57
C VAL A 305 3.73 15.18 -10.45
N GLN A 306 3.75 15.69 -9.21
CA GLN A 306 3.00 15.09 -8.11
C GLN A 306 1.49 15.00 -8.42
N GLN A 307 0.92 16.08 -8.96
CA GLN A 307 -0.48 16.12 -9.38
C GLN A 307 -0.75 15.15 -10.53
N TRP A 308 0.07 15.17 -11.59
CA TRP A 308 -0.03 14.29 -12.75
C TRP A 308 -0.02 12.81 -12.34
N MET A 309 0.91 12.46 -11.45
CA MET A 309 1.06 11.10 -10.95
C MET A 309 0.00 10.73 -9.89
N GLY A 310 -0.67 11.71 -9.30
CA GLY A 310 -1.62 11.53 -8.20
C GLY A 310 -0.95 11.10 -6.89
N HIS A 311 0.26 11.54 -6.61
CA HIS A 311 0.93 11.21 -5.35
C HIS A 311 0.35 12.00 -4.17
N ARG A 312 -0.09 11.33 -3.10
CA ARG A 312 -0.61 11.99 -1.89
C ARG A 312 0.47 12.75 -1.13
N SER A 313 1.69 12.23 -1.12
CA SER A 313 2.85 12.86 -0.50
C SER A 313 3.89 13.22 -1.55
N ILE A 314 4.39 14.44 -1.49
CA ILE A 314 5.47 14.93 -2.36
C ILE A 314 6.75 14.08 -2.20
N GLN A 315 6.95 13.45 -1.04
CA GLN A 315 8.08 12.53 -0.78
C GLN A 315 8.16 11.38 -1.81
N THR A 316 7.02 10.95 -2.36
CA THR A 316 7.01 9.94 -3.42
C THR A 316 7.55 10.50 -4.74
N THR A 317 7.29 11.77 -5.04
CA THR A 317 7.77 12.45 -6.25
C THR A 317 9.22 12.89 -6.10
N LEU A 318 9.69 13.21 -4.89
CA LEU A 318 11.08 13.59 -4.64
C LEU A 318 12.10 12.51 -5.05
N ARG A 319 11.67 11.26 -5.19
CA ARG A 319 12.48 10.18 -5.76
C ARG A 319 13.00 10.48 -7.16
N TYR A 320 12.29 11.31 -7.93
CA TYR A 320 12.69 11.71 -9.28
C TYR A 320 13.45 13.05 -9.31
N ALA A 321 13.59 13.75 -8.18
CA ALA A 321 14.12 15.11 -8.14
C ALA A 321 15.56 15.21 -8.70
N HIS A 322 16.37 14.18 -8.51
CA HIS A 322 17.73 14.10 -9.04
C HIS A 322 17.81 14.07 -10.58
N LEU A 323 16.68 13.84 -11.26
CA LEU A 323 16.58 13.86 -12.72
C LEU A 323 16.24 15.26 -13.25
N ALA A 324 15.94 16.23 -12.38
CA ALA A 324 15.60 17.57 -12.79
C ALA A 324 16.83 18.24 -13.43
N PRO A 325 16.65 19.01 -14.52
CA PRO A 325 17.72 19.86 -15.05
C PRO A 325 18.29 20.74 -13.93
N SER A 326 19.61 20.69 -13.74
CA SER A 326 20.32 21.39 -12.67
C SER A 326 20.73 22.81 -13.04
N ASP A 327 20.08 23.44 -14.02
CA ASP A 327 20.50 24.74 -14.53
C ASP A 327 20.17 25.86 -13.53
N LEU A 328 21.16 26.20 -12.70
CA LEU A 328 21.11 27.31 -11.77
C LEU A 328 21.49 28.64 -12.42
N LEU A 329 22.14 28.62 -13.59
CA LEU A 329 22.69 29.83 -14.23
C LEU A 329 21.59 30.76 -14.74
N GLY A 330 20.43 30.22 -15.13
CA GLY A 330 19.26 31.00 -15.52
C GLY A 330 18.42 31.54 -14.36
N MET A 331 18.65 31.08 -13.12
CA MET A 331 17.76 31.37 -11.99
C MET A 331 17.92 32.80 -11.45
N ALA A 332 19.12 33.37 -11.52
CA ALA A 332 19.34 34.77 -11.18
C ALA A 332 18.52 35.70 -12.08
N GLY A 333 18.51 35.44 -13.40
CA GLY A 333 17.72 36.21 -14.37
C GLY A 333 16.20 36.12 -14.16
N VAL A 334 15.69 35.04 -13.55
CA VAL A 334 14.27 34.94 -13.16
C VAL A 334 13.95 35.90 -12.01
N LEU A 335 14.87 36.08 -11.05
CA LEU A 335 14.68 37.01 -9.93
C LEU A 335 14.80 38.48 -10.36
N GLU A 336 15.55 38.75 -11.43
CA GLU A 336 15.73 40.08 -12.03
C GLU A 336 14.52 40.54 -12.85
N GLN A 337 13.49 39.70 -13.05
CA GLN A 337 12.26 40.05 -13.79
C GLN A 337 11.31 40.99 -13.01
N HIS A 338 11.80 42.07 -12.41
CA HIS A 338 11.04 43.28 -12.04
C HIS A 338 12.05 44.45 -12.07
N VAL A 339 11.97 45.46 -12.94
CA VAL A 339 10.88 46.45 -13.09
C VAL A 339 10.85 46.93 -14.55
N ARG A 340 9.82 46.60 -15.34
CA ARG A 340 9.41 47.49 -16.44
C ARG A 340 8.57 48.58 -15.78
N THR A 341 9.25 49.57 -15.21
CA THR A 341 8.58 50.80 -14.80
C THR A 341 8.08 51.38 -16.10
N GLU A 342 6.76 51.42 -16.26
CA GLU A 342 6.12 52.30 -17.21
C GLU A 342 6.82 53.65 -17.09
N GLN A 343 7.33 54.16 -18.21
CA GLN A 343 7.69 55.56 -18.33
C GLN A 343 6.41 56.36 -18.07
N VAL A 344 6.13 56.63 -16.80
CA VAL A 344 5.23 57.69 -16.41
C VAL A 344 5.98 58.97 -16.71
N ALA A 345 5.53 59.59 -17.80
CA ALA A 345 5.65 60.98 -18.18
C ALA A 345 6.48 61.90 -17.26
N ALA A 346 7.50 62.53 -17.86
CA ALA A 346 7.81 63.93 -17.62
C ALA A 346 8.31 64.54 -18.94
#